data_AF-A0A8T6BMD7-F1
#
_entry.id   AF-A0A8T6BMD7-F1
#
_cell.length_a   1.000
_cell.length_b   1.000
_cell.length_c   1.000
_cell.angle_alpha   90.00
_cell.angle_beta   90.00
_cell.angle_gamma   90.00
#
_symmetry.space_group_name_H-M   'P 1'
#
loop_
_entity.id
_entity.type
_entity.pdbx_description
1 polymer ?
#
loop_
_entity_poly.entity_id
_entity_poly.type
_entity_poly.pdbx_seq_one_letter_code
_entity_poly.pdbx_strand_id
1 'polypeptide(L)'
;MKTLVVALGGNALLQRGEALTAENQYRNIASAVPALARLARSYRLAIVHGNGPQVGLLALQNLAWKEVEPYPLDVLVAESQGMIGYMLAQSLSAQPQMPPVTTVLTRIEVSPDDPAFLQPEKFIGPVYQPEEQEALEAAYGWQMKRDGKYLRRVVASPQPRKILDSEAIELLLKEGHVVICSGGGGVPVT
;
A
#
# COMPACT_ATOMS: atom_id res chain seq x y z
N MET A 1 -25.15 -12.04 5.84
CA MET A 1 -23.80 -12.01 6.45
C MET A 1 -23.41 -10.58 6.81
N LYS A 2 -22.78 -10.36 7.98
CA LYS A 2 -22.19 -9.06 8.34
C LYS A 2 -20.94 -8.78 7.48
N THR A 3 -20.62 -7.51 7.25
CA THR A 3 -19.39 -7.10 6.57
C THR A 3 -18.30 -6.87 7.60
N LEU A 4 -17.10 -7.38 7.33
CA LEU A 4 -15.90 -7.16 8.14
C LEU A 4 -14.82 -6.53 7.26
N VAL A 5 -14.24 -5.43 7.74
CA VAL A 5 -13.08 -4.80 7.12
C VAL A 5 -11.84 -5.17 7.94
N VAL A 6 -10.84 -5.76 7.28
CA VAL A 6 -9.58 -6.15 7.91
C VAL A 6 -8.44 -5.33 7.31
N ALA A 7 -7.73 -4.58 8.17
CA ALA A 7 -6.58 -3.79 7.77
C ALA A 7 -5.27 -4.55 8.08
N LEU A 8 -4.54 -4.92 7.04
CA LEU A 8 -3.21 -5.51 7.15
C LEU A 8 -2.17 -4.40 7.25
N GLY A 9 -1.47 -4.32 8.38
CA GLY A 9 -0.37 -3.37 8.55
C GLY A 9 0.77 -3.64 7.56
N GLY A 10 1.55 -2.61 7.21
CA GLY A 10 2.73 -2.79 6.34
C GLY A 10 3.72 -3.83 6.88
N ASN A 11 3.89 -3.89 8.21
CA ASN A 11 4.71 -4.88 8.90
C ASN A 11 4.16 -6.32 8.81
N ALA A 12 2.88 -6.49 8.51
CA ALA A 12 2.28 -7.80 8.25
C ALA A 12 2.59 -8.32 6.83
N LEU A 13 3.05 -7.44 5.93
CA LEU A 13 3.41 -7.78 4.56
C LEU A 13 4.93 -7.82 4.34
N LEU A 14 5.70 -7.03 5.10
CA LEU A 14 7.16 -7.03 5.09
C LEU A 14 7.70 -6.55 6.44
N GLN A 15 8.49 -7.37 7.12
CA GLN A 15 8.98 -7.05 8.46
C GLN A 15 10.17 -6.09 8.38
N ARG A 16 10.36 -5.30 9.44
CA ARG A 16 11.47 -4.33 9.51
C ARG A 16 12.81 -5.09 9.45
N GLY A 17 13.65 -4.71 8.49
CA GLY A 17 14.98 -5.30 8.31
C GLY A 17 15.02 -6.53 7.40
N GLU A 18 13.86 -7.04 6.95
CA GLU A 18 13.84 -8.05 5.89
C GLU A 18 14.21 -7.43 4.54
N ALA A 19 14.88 -8.21 3.69
CA ALA A 19 15.08 -7.83 2.30
C ALA A 19 13.74 -7.72 1.57
N LEU A 20 13.59 -6.72 0.72
CA LEU A 20 12.37 -6.43 -0.05
C LEU A 20 12.23 -7.39 -1.26
N THR A 21 12.22 -8.70 -0.99
CA THR A 21 12.08 -9.75 -2.01
C THR A 21 10.64 -10.25 -2.11
N ALA A 22 10.26 -10.72 -3.30
CA ALA A 22 8.95 -11.34 -3.51
C ALA A 22 8.73 -12.57 -2.60
N GLU A 23 9.79 -13.36 -2.37
CA GLU A 23 9.75 -14.53 -1.48
C GLU A 23 9.39 -14.13 -0.04
N ASN A 24 10.06 -13.13 0.53
CA ASN A 24 9.78 -12.66 1.88
C ASN A 24 8.34 -12.13 1.98
N GLN A 25 7.87 -11.43 0.96
CA GLN A 25 6.51 -10.91 0.93
C GLN A 25 5.45 -12.01 0.81
N TYR A 26 5.67 -13.05 0.00
CA TYR A 26 4.79 -14.22 -0.02
C TYR A 26 4.78 -14.96 1.32
N ARG A 27 5.95 -15.12 1.96
CA ARG A 27 6.05 -15.75 3.29
C ARG A 27 5.22 -14.99 4.33
N ASN A 28 5.33 -13.66 4.35
CA ASN A 28 4.58 -12.83 5.28
C ASN A 28 3.06 -12.87 4.99
N ILE A 29 2.66 -12.79 3.71
CA ILE A 29 1.26 -12.98 3.30
C ILE A 29 0.72 -14.34 3.75
N ALA A 30 1.48 -15.41 3.55
CA ALA A 30 1.07 -16.77 3.92
C ALA A 30 0.75 -16.91 5.42
N SER A 31 1.38 -16.10 6.29
CA SER A 31 1.07 -16.10 7.73
C SER A 31 -0.33 -15.55 8.05
N ALA A 32 -0.85 -14.62 7.25
CA ALA A 32 -2.16 -14.01 7.44
C ALA A 32 -3.30 -14.80 6.78
N VAL A 33 -2.99 -15.54 5.72
CA VAL A 33 -3.97 -16.25 4.87
C VAL A 33 -4.90 -17.19 5.65
N PRO A 34 -4.43 -18.06 6.59
CA PRO A 34 -5.34 -18.96 7.31
C PRO A 34 -6.41 -18.22 8.13
N ALA A 35 -6.05 -17.10 8.76
CA ALA A 35 -6.97 -16.29 9.53
C ALA A 35 -8.01 -15.60 8.63
N LEU A 36 -7.55 -15.02 7.51
CA LEU A 36 -8.40 -14.38 6.52
C LEU A 36 -9.38 -15.36 5.87
N ALA A 37 -8.90 -16.56 5.48
CA ALA A 37 -9.73 -17.61 4.89
C ALA A 37 -10.82 -18.09 5.85
N ARG A 38 -10.51 -18.22 7.16
CA ARG A 38 -11.52 -18.54 8.18
C ARG A 38 -12.58 -17.45 8.30
N LEU A 39 -12.18 -16.17 8.29
CA LEU A 39 -13.12 -15.05 8.36
C LEU A 39 -14.01 -14.95 7.13
N ALA A 40 -13.47 -15.22 5.94
CA ALA A 40 -14.20 -15.19 4.67
C ALA A 40 -15.37 -16.19 4.63
N ARG A 41 -15.33 -17.27 5.42
CA ARG A 41 -16.43 -18.25 5.54
C ARG A 41 -17.61 -17.74 6.36
N SER A 42 -17.43 -16.70 7.16
CA SER A 42 -18.44 -16.21 8.12
C SER A 42 -18.84 -14.75 7.88
N TYR A 43 -18.04 -13.99 7.15
CA TYR A 43 -18.23 -12.56 6.89
C TYR A 43 -18.07 -12.22 5.41
N ARG A 44 -18.79 -11.19 4.96
CA ARG A 44 -18.41 -10.50 3.72
C ARG A 44 -17.13 -9.73 4.03
N LEU A 45 -16.03 -10.14 3.43
CA LEU A 45 -14.71 -9.70 3.86
C LEU A 45 -14.14 -8.65 2.87
N ALA A 46 -13.88 -7.46 3.38
CA ALA A 46 -13.06 -6.46 2.72
C ALA A 46 -11.67 -6.45 3.37
N ILE A 47 -10.62 -6.50 2.56
CA ILE A 47 -9.23 -6.50 3.02
C ILE A 47 -8.58 -5.23 2.50
N VAL A 48 -8.08 -4.41 3.41
CA VAL A 48 -7.24 -3.25 3.09
C VAL A 48 -5.83 -3.50 3.60
N HIS A 49 -4.84 -2.79 3.05
CA HIS A 49 -3.45 -3.00 3.47
C HIS A 49 -2.62 -1.72 3.39
N GLY A 50 -1.54 -1.65 4.18
CA GLY A 50 -0.48 -0.68 3.98
C GLY A 50 0.41 -1.04 2.79
N ASN A 51 1.23 -0.08 2.31
CA ASN A 51 2.16 -0.30 1.19
C ASN A 51 3.54 0.34 1.39
N GLY A 52 3.85 0.88 2.58
CA GLY A 52 5.04 1.71 2.82
C GLY A 52 6.37 1.11 2.32
N PRO A 53 6.68 -0.16 2.65
CA PRO A 53 7.86 -0.83 2.12
C PRO A 53 7.83 -1.00 0.59
N GLN A 54 6.67 -1.36 0.02
CA GLN A 54 6.51 -1.67 -1.40
C GLN A 54 6.55 -0.42 -2.28
N VAL A 55 5.82 0.64 -1.91
CA VAL A 55 5.90 1.93 -2.62
C VAL A 55 7.30 2.53 -2.50
N GLY A 56 7.98 2.27 -1.38
CA GLY A 56 9.38 2.58 -1.18
C GLY A 56 10.32 1.85 -2.16
N LEU A 57 10.14 0.54 -2.31
CA LEU A 57 10.88 -0.27 -3.29
C LEU A 57 10.65 0.25 -4.71
N LEU A 58 9.38 0.46 -5.09
CA LEU A 58 9.02 0.96 -6.42
C LEU A 58 9.64 2.33 -6.68
N ALA A 59 9.66 3.23 -5.67
CA ALA A 59 10.33 4.53 -5.81
C ALA A 59 11.84 4.40 -6.05
N LEU A 60 12.52 3.45 -5.39
CA LEU A 60 13.95 3.18 -5.63
C LEU A 60 14.19 2.60 -7.02
N GLN A 61 13.35 1.66 -7.47
CA GLN A 61 13.44 1.05 -8.80
C GLN A 61 13.20 2.09 -9.90
N ASN A 62 12.17 2.93 -9.72
CA ASN A 62 11.83 4.04 -10.60
C ASN A 62 12.98 5.05 -10.70
N LEU A 63 13.73 5.28 -9.61
CA LEU A 63 14.93 6.11 -9.62
C LEU A 63 16.17 5.43 -10.21
N ALA A 64 16.25 4.10 -10.22
CA ALA A 64 17.41 3.39 -10.74
C ALA A 64 17.50 3.50 -12.27
N TRP A 65 16.36 3.65 -12.94
CA TRP A 65 16.30 3.92 -14.36
C TRP A 65 16.51 5.42 -14.63
N LYS A 66 17.50 5.77 -15.45
CA LYS A 66 17.94 7.17 -15.63
C LYS A 66 17.60 7.78 -16.99
N GLU A 67 17.04 7.01 -17.92
CA GLU A 67 16.76 7.50 -19.28
C GLU A 67 15.48 8.36 -19.37
N VAL A 68 14.58 8.24 -18.39
CA VAL A 68 13.34 9.03 -18.33
C VAL A 68 13.09 9.50 -16.90
N GLU A 69 12.22 10.51 -16.77
CA GLU A 69 11.80 10.99 -15.46
C GLU A 69 11.02 9.91 -14.69
N PRO A 70 11.21 9.81 -13.36
CA PRO A 70 10.47 8.88 -12.53
C PRO A 70 8.97 9.17 -12.55
N TYR A 71 8.14 8.12 -12.62
CA TYR A 71 6.69 8.26 -12.40
C TYR A 71 6.36 8.91 -11.04
N PRO A 72 5.25 9.66 -10.97
CA PRO A 72 4.82 10.31 -9.74
C PRO A 72 4.33 9.28 -8.70
N LEU A 73 4.31 9.71 -7.44
CA LEU A 73 4.10 8.79 -6.31
C LEU A 73 2.70 8.15 -6.30
N ASP A 74 1.68 8.85 -6.76
CA ASP A 74 0.32 8.34 -6.90
C ASP A 74 0.26 7.13 -7.87
N VAL A 75 0.99 7.18 -8.98
CA VAL A 75 1.15 6.05 -9.90
C VAL A 75 1.85 4.89 -9.20
N LEU A 76 2.92 5.15 -8.42
CA LEU A 76 3.59 4.10 -7.64
C LEU A 76 2.68 3.51 -6.54
N VAL A 77 1.78 4.32 -5.97
CA VAL A 77 0.74 3.81 -5.06
C VAL A 77 -0.18 2.86 -5.83
N ALA A 78 -0.64 3.23 -7.03
CA ALA A 78 -1.47 2.36 -7.88
C ALA A 78 -0.77 1.03 -8.21
N GLU A 79 0.50 1.07 -8.62
CA GLU A 79 1.32 -0.12 -8.86
C GLU A 79 1.42 -1.01 -7.60
N SER A 80 1.64 -0.40 -6.43
CA SER A 80 1.75 -1.14 -5.17
C SER A 80 0.42 -1.81 -4.74
N GLN A 81 -0.73 -1.25 -5.12
CA GLN A 81 -2.03 -1.91 -4.93
C GLN A 81 -2.14 -3.17 -5.78
N GLY A 82 -1.75 -3.07 -7.06
CA GLY A 82 -1.71 -4.22 -7.97
C GLY A 82 -0.75 -5.29 -7.46
N MET A 83 0.47 -4.90 -7.08
CA MET A 83 1.50 -5.79 -6.54
C MET A 83 1.01 -6.59 -5.33
N ILE A 84 0.57 -5.90 -4.27
CA ILE A 84 0.16 -6.57 -3.02
C ILE A 84 -1.17 -7.30 -3.21
N GLY A 85 -2.12 -6.67 -3.89
CA GLY A 85 -3.44 -7.24 -4.14
C GLY A 85 -3.37 -8.51 -4.98
N TYR A 86 -2.50 -8.57 -5.99
CA TYR A 86 -2.22 -9.78 -6.75
C TYR A 86 -1.72 -10.91 -5.84
N MET A 87 -0.68 -10.65 -5.03
CA MET A 87 -0.07 -11.66 -4.17
C MET A 87 -1.05 -12.19 -3.11
N LEU A 88 -1.87 -11.31 -2.52
CA LEU A 88 -2.94 -11.66 -1.58
C LEU A 88 -4.03 -12.50 -2.27
N ALA A 89 -4.52 -12.05 -3.44
CA ALA A 89 -5.56 -12.74 -4.19
C ALA A 89 -5.10 -14.14 -4.60
N GLN A 90 -3.87 -14.28 -5.10
CA GLN A 90 -3.28 -15.56 -5.47
C GLN A 90 -3.21 -16.52 -4.26
N SER A 91 -2.76 -16.00 -3.11
CA SER A 91 -2.56 -16.81 -1.90
C SER A 91 -3.88 -17.23 -1.23
N LEU A 92 -4.88 -16.35 -1.23
CA LEU A 92 -6.23 -16.63 -0.72
C LEU A 92 -6.99 -17.58 -1.64
N SER A 93 -6.94 -17.37 -2.95
CA SER A 93 -7.65 -18.22 -3.93
C SER A 93 -7.14 -19.66 -3.96
N ALA A 94 -5.90 -19.89 -3.51
CA ALA A 94 -5.35 -21.23 -3.33
C ALA A 94 -5.94 -21.97 -2.10
N GLN A 95 -6.69 -21.29 -1.22
CA GLN A 95 -7.30 -21.92 -0.05
C GLN A 95 -8.56 -22.72 -0.43
N PRO A 96 -8.78 -23.90 0.17
CA PRO A 96 -9.98 -24.69 -0.08
C PRO A 96 -11.26 -23.95 0.30
N GLN A 97 -12.25 -23.98 -0.59
CA GLN A 97 -13.58 -23.38 -0.42
C GLN A 97 -13.54 -21.85 -0.21
N MET A 98 -12.52 -21.19 -0.76
CA MET A 98 -12.45 -19.74 -0.74
C MET A 98 -13.52 -19.15 -1.69
N PRO A 99 -14.29 -18.14 -1.26
CA PRO A 99 -15.11 -17.35 -2.19
C PRO A 99 -14.23 -16.67 -3.26
N PRO A 100 -14.80 -16.23 -4.39
CA PRO A 100 -14.06 -15.46 -5.38
C PRO A 100 -13.33 -14.27 -4.73
N VAL A 101 -12.03 -14.12 -5.01
CA VAL A 101 -11.22 -13.02 -4.47
C VAL A 101 -10.97 -12.01 -5.59
N THR A 102 -11.26 -10.74 -5.33
CA THR A 102 -11.10 -9.68 -6.32
C THR A 102 -10.35 -8.50 -5.73
N THR A 103 -9.31 -8.08 -6.43
CA THR A 103 -8.56 -6.86 -6.12
C THR A 103 -9.13 -5.71 -6.91
N VAL A 104 -9.53 -4.65 -6.22
CA VAL A 104 -10.06 -3.42 -6.81
C VAL A 104 -9.04 -2.31 -6.61
N LEU A 105 -8.46 -1.82 -7.71
CA LEU A 105 -7.68 -0.60 -7.69
C LEU A 105 -8.58 0.53 -7.19
N THR A 106 -8.15 1.21 -6.11
CA THR A 106 -9.00 2.15 -5.38
C THR A 106 -8.40 3.54 -5.35
N ARG A 107 -9.18 4.53 -5.75
CA ARG A 107 -8.89 5.96 -5.69
C ARG A 107 -9.63 6.62 -4.54
N ILE A 108 -8.97 7.58 -3.92
CA ILE A 108 -9.43 8.31 -2.75
C ILE A 108 -9.38 9.80 -3.04
N GLU A 109 -10.54 10.44 -2.95
CA GLU A 109 -10.62 11.89 -2.98
C GLU A 109 -9.97 12.48 -1.72
N VAL A 110 -9.11 13.47 -1.92
CA VAL A 110 -8.44 14.24 -0.87
C VAL A 110 -8.56 15.73 -1.19
N SER A 111 -8.37 16.60 -0.19
CA SER A 111 -8.40 18.06 -0.43
C SER A 111 -7.15 18.49 -1.18
N PRO A 112 -7.22 19.27 -2.28
CA PRO A 112 -6.02 19.92 -2.84
C PRO A 112 -5.35 20.86 -1.83
N ASP A 113 -6.14 21.49 -0.95
CA ASP A 113 -5.66 22.40 0.09
C ASP A 113 -5.29 21.71 1.42
N ASP A 114 -5.09 20.39 1.42
CA ASP A 114 -4.75 19.68 2.67
C ASP A 114 -3.38 20.15 3.21
N PRO A 115 -3.28 20.56 4.50
CA PRO A 115 -2.01 20.99 5.08
C PRO A 115 -0.89 19.96 5.00
N ALA A 116 -1.21 18.67 4.87
CA ALA A 116 -0.23 17.60 4.72
C ALA A 116 0.63 17.71 3.45
N PHE A 117 0.17 18.44 2.41
CA PHE A 117 0.98 18.75 1.24
C PHE A 117 2.11 19.73 1.54
N LEU A 118 1.88 20.67 2.46
CA LEU A 118 2.89 21.62 2.92
C LEU A 118 3.79 21.02 4.00
N GLN A 119 3.27 20.09 4.79
CA GLN A 119 4.00 19.43 5.88
C GLN A 119 3.94 17.90 5.77
N PRO A 120 4.68 17.29 4.84
CA PRO A 120 4.85 15.83 4.75
C PRO A 120 5.34 15.20 6.05
N GLU A 121 4.67 14.14 6.52
CA GLU A 121 5.05 13.43 7.75
C GLU A 121 5.15 11.92 7.57
N LYS A 122 4.55 11.36 6.50
CA LYS A 122 4.48 9.92 6.32
C LYS A 122 5.79 9.40 5.74
N PHE A 123 6.51 8.60 6.51
CA PHE A 123 7.74 7.95 6.06
C PHE A 123 7.49 6.85 5.03
N ILE A 124 8.28 6.86 3.95
CA ILE A 124 8.30 5.79 2.94
C ILE A 124 9.73 5.35 2.63
N GLY A 125 9.89 4.16 2.05
CA GLY A 125 11.19 3.70 1.58
C GLY A 125 12.20 3.37 2.69
N PRO A 126 13.47 3.18 2.31
CA PRO A 126 14.53 2.71 3.20
C PRO A 126 15.00 3.83 4.13
N VAL A 127 16.00 3.50 4.94
CA VAL A 127 16.75 4.46 5.75
C VAL A 127 17.98 4.94 4.99
N TYR A 128 18.32 6.21 5.19
CA TYR A 128 19.50 6.89 4.67
C TYR A 128 20.35 7.41 5.83
N GLN A 129 21.62 7.66 5.55
CA GLN A 129 22.51 8.34 6.48
C GLN A 129 22.21 9.85 6.50
N PRO A 130 22.32 10.53 7.65
CA PRO A 130 22.06 11.97 7.74
C PRO A 130 22.88 12.82 6.77
N GLU A 131 24.09 12.39 6.42
CA GLU A 131 25.01 13.09 5.52
C GLU A 131 24.52 13.07 4.06
N GLU A 132 23.60 12.17 3.71
CA GLU A 132 23.03 12.05 2.37
C GLU A 132 21.87 13.04 2.13
N GLN A 133 21.40 13.75 3.16
CA GLN A 133 20.19 14.57 3.10
C GLN A 133 20.24 15.62 1.97
N GLU A 134 21.22 16.52 2.01
CA GLU A 134 21.31 17.64 1.07
C GLU A 134 21.40 17.16 -0.38
N ALA A 135 22.15 16.09 -0.63
CA ALA A 135 22.31 15.53 -1.97
C ALA A 135 20.98 14.93 -2.50
N LEU A 136 20.21 14.24 -1.66
CA LEU A 136 18.93 13.65 -2.04
C LEU A 136 17.85 14.72 -2.26
N GLU A 137 17.83 15.76 -1.43
CA GLU A 137 16.89 16.89 -1.57
C GLU A 137 17.21 17.70 -2.83
N ALA A 138 18.49 17.95 -3.13
CA ALA A 138 18.89 18.66 -4.34
C ALA A 138 18.64 17.85 -5.63
N ALA A 139 18.89 16.53 -5.60
CA ALA A 139 18.75 15.70 -6.79
C ALA A 139 17.29 15.40 -7.14
N TYR A 140 16.40 15.29 -6.13
CA TYR A 140 15.06 14.75 -6.34
C TYR A 140 13.93 15.64 -5.79
N GLY A 141 14.24 16.77 -5.15
CA GLY A 141 13.24 17.64 -4.52
C GLY A 141 12.50 16.96 -3.37
N TRP A 142 13.12 15.94 -2.75
CA TRP A 142 12.50 15.22 -1.64
C TRP A 142 12.44 16.08 -0.39
N GLN A 143 11.51 15.72 0.51
CA GLN A 143 11.57 16.15 1.89
C GLN A 143 12.00 14.97 2.75
N MET A 144 13.03 15.17 3.55
CA MET A 144 13.59 14.15 4.44
C MET A 144 13.35 14.54 5.89
N LYS A 145 12.97 13.57 6.74
CA LYS A 145 12.86 13.77 8.20
C LYS A 145 13.63 12.68 8.93
N ARG A 146 14.07 12.98 10.15
CA ARG A 146 14.72 12.00 11.03
C ARG A 146 13.71 10.95 11.50
N ASP A 147 14.08 9.68 11.36
CA ASP A 147 13.41 8.51 11.95
C ASP A 147 14.37 7.86 12.94
N GLY A 148 14.39 8.40 14.16
CA GLY A 148 15.39 8.06 15.18
C GLY A 148 16.80 8.51 14.78
N LYS A 149 17.73 7.55 14.67
CA LYS A 149 19.11 7.82 14.23
C LYS A 149 19.29 7.86 12.71
N TYR A 150 18.25 7.50 11.96
CA TYR A 150 18.28 7.43 10.52
C TYR A 150 17.56 8.61 9.89
N LEU A 151 17.78 8.81 8.61
CA LEU A 151 17.01 9.74 7.77
C LEU A 151 16.08 8.95 6.86
N ARG A 152 14.86 9.45 6.63
CA ARG A 152 13.89 8.82 5.70
C ARG A 152 13.12 9.87 4.92
N ARG A 153 12.76 9.50 3.70
CA ARG A 153 11.86 10.31 2.85
C ARG A 153 10.48 10.37 3.48
N VAL A 154 9.92 11.57 3.55
CA VAL A 154 8.52 11.80 3.92
C VAL A 154 7.70 12.26 2.73
N VAL A 155 6.43 11.90 2.75
CA VAL A 155 5.44 12.26 1.74
C VAL A 155 4.17 12.77 2.39
N ALA A 156 3.37 13.51 1.63
CA ALA A 156 2.07 13.97 2.09
C ALA A 156 1.17 12.77 2.43
N SER A 157 0.40 12.91 3.49
CA SER A 157 -0.62 11.94 3.90
C SER A 157 -1.92 12.67 4.22
N PRO A 158 -2.56 13.27 3.21
CA PRO A 158 -3.77 14.06 3.38
C PRO A 158 -4.93 13.20 3.94
N GLN A 159 -5.89 13.85 4.58
CA GLN A 159 -7.04 13.16 5.15
C GLN A 159 -7.95 12.64 4.03
N PRO A 160 -8.30 11.34 4.01
CA PRO A 160 -9.22 10.80 3.02
C PRO A 160 -10.62 11.39 3.18
N ARG A 161 -11.24 11.84 2.08
CA ARG A 161 -12.62 12.36 2.07
C ARG A 161 -13.62 11.32 1.56
N LYS A 162 -13.32 10.70 0.42
CA LYS A 162 -14.25 9.78 -0.24
C LYS A 162 -13.51 8.66 -0.96
N ILE A 163 -14.03 7.43 -0.83
CA ILE A 163 -13.62 6.30 -1.67
C ILE A 163 -14.41 6.40 -2.98
N LEU A 164 -13.75 6.76 -4.07
CA LEU A 164 -14.42 6.96 -5.36
C LEU A 164 -14.95 5.64 -5.94
N ASP A 165 -14.24 4.54 -5.70
CA ASP A 165 -14.58 3.21 -6.22
C ASP A 165 -15.44 2.38 -5.23
N SER A 166 -16.09 3.04 -4.27
CA SER A 166 -16.90 2.39 -3.22
C SER A 166 -18.07 1.58 -3.77
N GLU A 167 -18.77 2.07 -4.79
CA GLU A 167 -19.90 1.37 -5.40
C GLU A 167 -19.50 -0.01 -5.95
N ALA A 168 -18.35 -0.10 -6.62
CA ALA A 168 -17.83 -1.36 -7.14
C ALA A 168 -17.44 -2.32 -6.01
N ILE A 169 -16.81 -1.80 -4.94
CA ILE A 169 -16.45 -2.58 -3.75
C ILE A 169 -17.71 -3.16 -3.09
N GLU A 170 -18.73 -2.33 -2.89
CA GLU A 170 -19.99 -2.74 -2.26
C GLU A 170 -20.74 -3.78 -3.10
N LEU A 171 -20.77 -3.61 -4.42
CA LEU A 171 -21.37 -4.57 -5.35
C LEU A 171 -20.69 -5.94 -5.25
N LEU A 172 -19.36 -5.98 -5.34
CA LEU A 172 -18.60 -7.24 -5.26
C LEU A 172 -18.77 -7.94 -3.90
N LEU A 173 -18.76 -7.18 -2.80
CA LEU A 173 -19.04 -7.72 -1.47
C LEU A 173 -20.45 -8.30 -1.36
N LYS A 174 -21.44 -7.68 -2.03
CA LYS A 174 -22.82 -8.16 -2.06
C LYS A 174 -22.95 -9.47 -2.86
N GLU A 175 -22.20 -9.58 -3.97
CA GLU A 175 -22.12 -10.80 -4.80
C GLU A 175 -21.24 -11.90 -4.17
N GLY A 176 -20.77 -11.71 -2.93
CA GLY A 176 -20.07 -12.74 -2.16
C GLY A 176 -18.58 -12.83 -2.44
N HIS A 177 -17.99 -11.87 -3.15
CA HIS A 177 -16.56 -11.79 -3.30
C HIS A 177 -15.89 -11.41 -1.96
N VAL A 178 -14.68 -11.92 -1.75
CA VAL A 178 -13.72 -11.28 -0.86
C VAL A 178 -13.02 -10.18 -1.65
N VAL A 179 -13.12 -8.95 -1.17
CA VAL A 179 -12.63 -7.77 -1.90
C VAL A 179 -11.36 -7.26 -1.24
N ILE A 180 -10.26 -7.21 -2.00
CA ILE A 180 -9.03 -6.51 -1.60
C ILE A 180 -9.09 -5.11 -2.22
N CYS A 181 -9.03 -4.06 -1.41
CA CYS A 181 -9.18 -2.68 -1.88
C CYS A 181 -8.41 -1.70 -1.00
N SER A 182 -8.42 -0.42 -1.39
CA SER A 182 -7.78 0.68 -0.63
C SER A 182 -6.31 0.40 -0.25
N GLY A 183 -5.57 -0.28 -1.14
CA GLY A 183 -4.19 -0.64 -0.88
C GLY A 183 -3.32 0.60 -0.72
N GLY A 184 -2.47 0.61 0.31
CA GLY A 184 -1.69 1.79 0.70
C GLY A 184 -2.49 2.94 1.31
N GLY A 185 -3.79 2.73 1.54
CA GLY A 185 -4.76 3.78 1.83
C GLY A 185 -5.48 4.30 0.59
N GLY A 186 -5.19 3.79 -0.62
CA GLY A 186 -5.79 4.21 -1.88
C GLY A 186 -4.96 5.25 -2.65
N VAL A 187 -5.17 5.36 -3.97
CA VAL A 187 -4.50 6.35 -4.83
C VAL A 187 -5.12 7.73 -4.55
N PRO A 188 -4.38 8.72 -4.04
CA PRO A 188 -4.93 10.04 -3.77
C PRO A 188 -5.26 10.76 -5.08
N VAL A 189 -6.45 11.35 -5.16
CA VAL A 189 -6.90 12.21 -6.25
C VAL A 189 -7.54 13.47 -5.67
N THR A 190 -7.31 14.62 -6.28
CA THR A 190 -7.80 15.94 -5.85
C THR A 190 -8.86 16.48 -6.79
#